data_AF-A0A2A8HMV3-F1
#
_entry.id   AF-A0A2A8HMV3-F1
#
_cell.length_a   1.000
_cell.length_b   1.000
_cell.length_c   1.000
_cell.angle_alpha   90.00
_cell.angle_beta   90.00
_cell.angle_gamma   90.00
#
_symmetry.space_group_name_H-M   'P 1'
#
loop_
_entity.id
_entity.type
_entity.pdbx_description
1 polymer ?
#
loop_
_entity_poly.entity_id
_entity_poly.type
_entity_poly.pdbx_seq_one_letter_code
_entity_poly.pdbx_strand_id
1 'polypeptide(L)' 'MQDRTEESVSATPTSSSDRPTRMLRLPEVMHRVGIRRSTIYKRMSEGSFPTPKHLGPRCVAWLETDIDEWIDGVSIRGT' A
#
# COMPACT_ATOMS: atom_id res chain seq x y z
N MET A 1 25.80 4.00 -46.33
CA MET A 1 24.56 4.57 -45.77
C MET A 1 23.86 3.46 -45.00
N GLN A 2 24.03 3.45 -43.67
CA GLN A 2 23.28 2.58 -42.77
C GLN A 2 22.21 3.45 -42.11
N ASP A 3 20.98 3.12 -42.42
CA ASP A 3 19.77 3.50 -41.70
C ASP A 3 19.68 2.59 -40.47
N ARG A 4 19.71 3.16 -39.26
CA ARG A 4 18.85 2.71 -38.16
C ARG A 4 18.95 3.64 -36.95
N THR A 5 17.79 4.18 -36.59
CA THR A 5 17.48 4.78 -35.29
C THR A 5 17.66 3.74 -34.18
N GLU A 6 18.81 3.78 -33.51
CA GLU A 6 19.01 3.28 -32.15
C GLU A 6 19.40 4.54 -31.38
N GLU A 7 18.63 5.06 -30.43
CA GLU A 7 18.42 4.42 -29.14
C GLU A 7 17.34 5.23 -28.40
N SER A 8 16.06 4.94 -28.66
CA SER A 8 14.95 5.31 -27.78
C SER A 8 14.72 4.13 -26.82
N VAL A 9 15.68 3.89 -25.93
CA VAL A 9 15.39 3.10 -24.73
C VAL A 9 14.92 4.09 -23.68
N SER A 10 13.60 4.20 -23.63
CA SER A 10 12.83 4.44 -22.43
C SER A 10 13.63 4.14 -21.15
N ALA A 11 14.22 5.16 -20.54
CA ALA A 11 14.48 5.14 -19.12
C ALA A 11 13.14 5.33 -18.38
N THR A 12 12.19 4.43 -18.63
CA THR A 12 11.32 3.96 -17.56
C THR A 12 12.27 3.34 -16.55
N PRO A 13 12.46 3.88 -15.33
CA PRO A 13 13.11 3.09 -14.30
C PRO A 13 12.35 1.78 -14.23
N THR A 14 13.09 0.73 -14.57
CA THR A 14 12.70 -0.65 -14.65
C THR A 14 11.91 -1.03 -13.41
N SER A 15 10.60 -1.18 -13.57
CA SER A 15 9.81 -2.35 -13.17
C SER A 15 10.59 -3.35 -12.29
N SER A 16 10.69 -3.08 -10.98
CA SER A 16 11.38 -3.95 -10.03
C SER A 16 10.79 -3.84 -8.62
N SER A 17 9.51 -4.15 -8.49
CA SER A 17 8.86 -4.39 -7.19
C SER A 17 8.01 -5.65 -7.26
N ASP A 18 8.67 -6.79 -7.45
CA ASP A 18 8.16 -8.08 -6.97
C ASP A 18 8.36 -8.14 -5.45
N ARG A 19 7.81 -7.16 -4.72
CA ARG A 19 7.60 -7.35 -3.28
C ARG A 19 6.35 -8.20 -3.21
N PRO A 20 6.39 -9.39 -2.59
CA PRO A 20 5.22 -10.23 -2.53
C PRO A 20 4.09 -9.42 -1.91
N THR A 21 3.00 -9.28 -2.65
CA THR A 21 1.82 -8.51 -2.22
C THR A 21 1.18 -9.23 -1.04
N ARG A 22 1.74 -9.03 0.15
CA ARG A 22 1.29 -9.69 1.37
C ARG A 22 0.01 -9.03 1.82
N MET A 23 -0.96 -9.87 2.14
CA MET A 23 -2.24 -9.41 2.67
C MET A 23 -2.18 -9.47 4.20
N LEU A 24 -2.36 -8.33 4.84
CA LEU A 24 -2.36 -8.19 6.30
C LEU A 24 -3.78 -8.32 6.83
N ARG A 25 -3.99 -9.20 7.81
CA ARG A 25 -5.25 -9.28 8.55
C ARG A 25 -5.30 -8.19 9.61
N LEU A 26 -6.50 -7.94 10.15
CA LEU A 26 -6.71 -6.90 11.15
C LEU A 26 -5.75 -6.97 12.37
N PRO A 27 -5.44 -8.15 12.94
CA PRO A 27 -4.44 -8.24 14.01
C PRO A 27 -3.06 -7.73 13.60
N GLU A 28 -2.62 -8.06 12.39
CA GLU A 28 -1.32 -7.65 11.85
C GLU A 28 -1.30 -6.14 11.57
N VAL A 29 -2.38 -5.59 11.01
CA VAL A 29 -2.52 -4.15 10.79
C VAL A 29 -2.49 -3.37 12.11
N MET A 30 -3.16 -3.87 13.15
CA MET A 30 -3.08 -3.27 14.50
C MET A 30 -1.64 -3.28 15.04
N HIS A 31 -0.90 -4.37 14.81
CA HIS A 31 0.50 -4.48 15.24
C HIS A 31 1.42 -3.54 14.46
N ARG A 32 1.26 -3.47 13.12
CA ARG A 32 2.01 -2.57 12.23
C ARG A 32 1.81 -1.10 12.57
N VAL A 33 0.56 -0.67 12.74
CA VAL A 33 0.22 0.76 12.91
C VAL A 33 0.23 1.19 14.39
N GLY A 34 0.20 0.25 15.33
CA GLY A 34 0.18 0.54 16.76
C GLY A 34 -1.12 1.16 17.28
N ILE A 35 -2.21 1.10 16.49
CA ILE A 35 -3.52 1.64 16.87
C ILE A 35 -4.55 0.54 17.10
N ARG A 36 -5.52 0.80 17.98
CA ARG A 36 -6.58 -0.16 18.32
C ARG A 36 -7.58 -0.30 17.18
N ARG A 37 -8.23 -1.47 17.14
CA ARG A 37 -9.30 -1.81 16.17
C ARG A 37 -10.38 -0.73 16.04
N SER A 38 -10.85 -0.17 17.15
CA SER A 38 -11.87 0.89 17.14
C SER A 38 -11.38 2.15 16.42
N THR A 39 -10.12 2.54 16.64
CA THR A 39 -9.47 3.66 15.94
C THR A 39 -9.33 3.39 14.45
N ILE A 40 -8.97 2.15 14.07
CA ILE A 40 -8.92 1.74 12.67
C ILE A 40 -10.27 1.94 12.00
N TYR A 41 -11.35 1.42 12.58
CA TYR A 41 -12.70 1.59 12.01
C TYR A 41 -13.16 3.05 12.00
N LYS A 42 -12.84 3.82 13.04
CA LYS A 42 -13.13 5.26 13.07
C LYS A 42 -12.43 5.98 11.91
N ARG A 43 -11.13 5.76 11.72
CA ARG A 43 -10.38 6.36 10.61
C ARG A 43 -10.85 5.86 9.24
N MET A 44 -11.30 4.62 9.13
CA MET A 44 -11.96 4.12 7.90
C MET A 44 -13.26 4.89 7.62
N SER A 45 -14.09 5.13 8.64
CA SER A 45 -15.31 5.94 8.47
C SER A 45 -15.02 7.41 8.13
N GLU A 46 -13.89 7.93 8.61
CA GLU A 46 -13.40 9.28 8.30
C GLU A 46 -12.65 9.35 6.96
N GLY A 47 -12.49 8.24 6.23
CA GLY A 47 -11.73 8.18 4.98
C GLY A 47 -10.23 8.41 5.14
N SER A 48 -9.71 8.39 6.37
CA SER A 48 -8.33 8.67 6.74
C SER A 48 -7.48 7.40 6.96
N PHE A 49 -7.98 6.23 6.53
CA PHE A 49 -7.28 4.94 6.63
C PHE A 49 -7.59 4.08 5.39
N PRO A 50 -6.64 3.27 4.90
CA PRO A 50 -6.83 2.42 3.72
C PRO A 50 -8.01 1.46 3.85
N THR A 51 -8.72 1.29 2.74
CA THR A 51 -9.90 0.42 2.69
C THR A 51 -9.48 -1.05 2.63
N PRO A 52 -10.14 -1.94 3.41
CA PRO A 52 -9.88 -3.37 3.31
C PRO A 52 -10.30 -3.93 1.94
N LYS A 53 -9.54 -4.91 1.46
CA LYS A 53 -9.93 -5.80 0.38
C LYS A 53 -10.69 -7.00 0.96
N HIS A 54 -11.80 -7.37 0.33
CA HIS A 54 -12.57 -8.56 0.69
C HIS A 54 -11.95 -9.80 0.03
N LEU A 55 -11.50 -10.77 0.84
CA LEU A 55 -11.05 -12.09 0.37
C LEU A 55 -12.18 -13.12 0.39
N GLY A 56 -13.29 -12.80 1.07
CA GLY A 56 -14.43 -13.69 1.21
C GLY A 56 -15.52 -13.06 2.08
N PRO A 57 -16.64 -13.78 2.32
CA PRO A 57 -17.86 -13.21 2.92
C PRO A 57 -17.68 -12.67 4.35
N ARG A 58 -16.68 -13.15 5.09
CA ARG A 58 -16.33 -12.66 6.44
C ARG A 58 -14.84 -12.36 6.60
N CYS A 59 -14.12 -12.28 5.48
CA CYS A 59 -12.67 -12.22 5.47
C CYS A 59 -12.20 -10.96 4.76
N VAL A 60 -11.65 -10.02 5.53
CA VAL A 60 -11.02 -8.80 5.01
C VAL A 60 -9.51 -8.83 5.27
N ALA A 61 -8.76 -8.18 4.39
CA ALA A 61 -7.34 -7.92 4.59
C ALA A 61 -6.93 -6.61 3.90
N TRP A 62 -5.79 -6.07 4.28
CA TRP A 62 -5.18 -4.91 3.67
C TRP A 62 -3.97 -5.33 2.86
N LEU A 63 -3.68 -4.62 1.78
CA LEU A 63 -2.38 -4.79 1.13
C LEU A 63 -1.32 -4.20 2.05
N GLU A 64 -0.22 -4.93 2.22
CA GLU A 64 0.93 -4.45 3.00
C GLU A 64 1.42 -3.09 2.48
N THR A 65 1.44 -2.92 1.16
CA THR A 65 1.78 -1.66 0.47
C THR A 65 0.85 -0.51 0.84
N ASP A 66 -0.46 -0.73 0.88
CA ASP A 66 -1.43 0.32 1.24
C ASP A 66 -1.22 0.79 2.68
N ILE A 67 -0.81 -0.13 3.58
CA ILE A 67 -0.48 0.22 4.97
C ILE A 67 0.83 0.99 5.03
N ASP A 68 1.86 0.55 4.31
CA ASP A 68 3.17 1.23 4.27
C ASP A 68 3.04 2.65 3.72
N GLU A 69 2.36 2.83 2.59
CA GLU A 69 2.08 4.15 2.00
C GLU A 69 1.31 5.06 2.97
N TRP A 70 0.36 4.50 3.72
CA TRP A 70 -0.37 5.25 4.73
C TRP A 70 0.54 5.66 5.90
N ILE A 71 1.43 4.79 6.38
CA ILE A 71 2.39 5.11 7.45
C ILE A 71 3.33 6.23 6.99
N ASP A 72 3.88 6.13 5.79
CA ASP A 72 4.76 7.15 5.20
C ASP A 72 4.02 8.49 5.05
N GLY A 73 2.77 8.45 4.57
CA GLY A 73 1.92 9.62 4.43
C GLY A 73 1.50 10.28 5.75
N VAL A 74 1.39 9.51 6.84
CA VAL A 74 1.13 10.05 8.19
C VAL A 74 2.39 10.66 8.79
N SER A 75 3.56 10.06 8.55
CA SER A 75 4.84 10.54 9.10
C SER A 75 5.23 11.94 8.60
N ILE A 76 4.70 12.38 7.46
CA ILE A 76 4.95 13.71 6.87
C ILE A 76 3.96 14.80 7.31
N ARG A 77 2.95 14.50 8.14
CA ARG A 77 1.96 15.47 8.64
C ARG A 77 2.07 15.72 10.14
N GLY A 78 3.28 15.66 10.68
CA GLY A 78 3.60 15.83 12.09
C GLY A 78 4.56 16.98 12.36
N THR A 79 4.20 18.21 11.95
CA THR A 79 4.70 19.48 12.53
C THR A 79 3.59 20.51 12.47
#